data_AF-A0A060BW25-F1
#
_entry.id   AF-A0A060BW25-F1
#
_cell.length_a   1.000
_cell.length_b   1.000
_cell.length_c   1.000
_cell.angle_alpha   90.00
_cell.angle_beta   90.00
_cell.angle_gamma   90.00
#
_symmetry.space_group_name_H-M   'P 1'
#
loop_
_entity.id
_entity.type
_entity.pdbx_description
1 polymer ?
#
loop_
_entity_poly.entity_id
_entity_poly.type
_entity_poly.pdbx_seq_one_letter_code
_entity_poly.pdbx_strand_id
1 'polypeptide(L)'
;MAYEGMERFFDKDKIILTGNPVRQGLLEHNITRDEAIKAFHLEPEKKTVLIIGGSLGARTLNESVLQHLHEIKNSGVQFIWQ
;
A
#
# COMPACT_ATOMS: atom_id res chain seq x y z
N MET A 1 -6.37 12.10 12.28
CA MET A 1 -7.56 11.37 11.80
C MET A 1 -8.56 11.29 12.94
N ALA A 2 -9.85 11.48 12.65
CA ALA A 2 -10.91 11.12 13.57
C ALA A 2 -11.12 9.60 13.53
N TYR A 3 -11.13 8.97 14.70
CA TYR A 3 -11.43 7.55 14.86
C TYR A 3 -12.58 7.42 15.86
N GLU A 4 -13.30 6.30 15.81
CA GLU A 4 -14.35 6.01 16.77
C GLU A 4 -13.79 6.05 18.22
N GLY A 5 -14.57 6.61 19.15
CA GLY A 5 -14.20 6.70 20.56
C GLY A 5 -13.44 7.96 20.98
N MET A 6 -13.23 8.91 20.06
CA MET A 6 -12.55 10.18 20.36
C MET A 6 -13.39 11.15 21.22
N GLU A 7 -14.69 10.92 21.36
CA GLU A 7 -15.58 11.66 22.28
C GLU A 7 -15.20 11.50 23.76
N ARG A 8 -14.32 10.54 24.07
CA ARG A 8 -13.70 10.40 25.40
C ARG A 8 -12.65 11.47 25.69
N PHE A 9 -12.11 12.10 24.65
CA PHE A 9 -11.00 13.06 24.74
C PHE A 9 -11.39 14.46 24.26
N PHE A 10 -12.44 14.59 23.42
CA PHE A 10 -12.89 15.85 22.84
C PHE A 10 -14.42 15.98 22.91
N ASP A 11 -14.93 17.21 22.89
CA ASP A 11 -16.37 17.47 22.85
C ASP A 11 -17.01 16.75 21.67
N LYS A 12 -18.01 15.91 21.96
CA LYS A 12 -18.71 15.10 20.95
C LYS A 12 -19.23 15.93 19.77
N ASP A 13 -19.78 17.11 20.06
CA ASP A 13 -20.38 18.00 19.05
C ASP A 13 -19.34 18.66 18.13
N LYS A 14 -18.05 18.55 18.46
CA LYS A 14 -16.94 19.07 17.66
C LYS A 14 -16.20 17.98 16.88
N ILE A 15 -16.61 16.72 17.00
CA ILE A 15 -15.99 15.60 16.29
C ILE A 15 -16.75 15.32 15.00
N ILE A 16 -16.04 15.32 13.88
CA ILE A 16 -16.58 14.92 12.58
C ILE A 16 -15.75 13.76 12.05
N LEU A 17 -16.39 12.61 11.83
CA LEU A 17 -15.78 11.45 11.20
C LEU A 17 -15.88 11.60 9.68
N THR A 18 -14.79 11.98 9.04
CA THR A 18 -14.73 12.19 7.58
C THR A 18 -14.24 10.96 6.80
N GLY A 19 -13.90 9.88 7.51
CA GLY A 19 -13.30 8.67 6.92
C GLY A 19 -11.83 8.86 6.55
N ASN A 20 -11.30 7.92 5.74
CA ASN A 20 -9.94 8.02 5.22
C ASN A 20 -9.94 8.96 4.00
N PRO A 21 -9.23 10.10 4.04
CA PRO A 21 -9.17 10.99 2.88
C PRO A 21 -8.51 10.26 1.70
N VAL A 22 -9.25 10.12 0.61
CA VAL A 22 -8.76 9.58 -0.65
C VAL A 22 -8.69 10.69 -1.70
N ARG A 23 -7.73 10.58 -2.64
CA ARG A 23 -7.64 11.54 -3.75
C ARG A 23 -8.82 11.33 -4.70
N GLN A 24 -9.52 12.40 -5.08
CA GLN A 24 -10.67 12.30 -6.00
C GLN A 24 -10.32 11.63 -7.33
N GLY A 25 -9.12 11.90 -7.87
CA GLY A 25 -8.66 11.25 -9.11
C GLY A 25 -8.61 9.73 -9.05
N LEU A 26 -8.53 9.11 -7.85
CA LEU A 26 -8.63 7.64 -7.73
C LEU A 26 -10.00 7.10 -8.14
N LEU A 27 -11.06 7.92 -8.04
CA LEU A 27 -12.42 7.54 -8.40
C LEU A 27 -12.71 7.70 -9.90
N GLU A 28 -11.88 8.47 -10.61
CA GLU A 28 -12.07 8.81 -12.03
C GLU A 28 -11.26 7.91 -12.98
N HIS A 29 -10.36 7.07 -12.45
CA HIS A 29 -9.46 6.26 -13.26
C HIS A 29 -10.00 4.84 -13.50
N ASN A 30 -10.40 4.58 -14.76
CA ASN A 30 -10.72 3.24 -15.28
C ASN A 30 -9.46 2.50 -15.77
N ILE A 31 -8.40 2.41 -14.94
CA ILE A 31 -7.22 1.63 -15.32
C ILE A 31 -7.57 0.14 -15.21
N THR A 32 -7.44 -0.59 -16.31
CA THR A 32 -7.63 -2.03 -16.33
C THR A 32 -6.42 -2.76 -15.74
N ARG A 33 -6.62 -3.99 -15.28
CA ARG A 33 -5.52 -4.85 -14.80
C ARG A 33 -4.43 -5.01 -15.84
N ASP A 34 -4.80 -5.19 -17.11
CA ASP A 34 -3.84 -5.42 -18.20
C ASP A 34 -2.99 -4.19 -18.50
N GLU A 35 -3.59 -3.00 -18.43
CA GLU A 35 -2.85 -1.74 -18.56
C GLU A 35 -1.86 -1.55 -17.40
N ALA A 36 -2.29 -1.84 -16.17
CA ALA A 36 -1.42 -1.76 -15.01
C ALA A 36 -0.25 -2.76 -15.10
N ILE A 37 -0.52 -4.01 -15.48
CA ILE A 37 0.52 -5.04 -15.66
C ILE A 37 1.56 -4.58 -16.67
N LYS A 38 1.14 -4.04 -17.82
CA LYS A 38 2.04 -3.49 -18.83
C LYS A 38 2.84 -2.31 -18.29
N ALA A 39 2.19 -1.36 -17.61
CA ALA A 39 2.85 -0.17 -17.07
C ALA A 39 3.94 -0.52 -16.04
N PHE A 40 3.71 -1.54 -15.23
CA PHE A 40 4.67 -2.03 -14.24
C PHE A 40 5.63 -3.12 -14.76
N HIS A 41 5.56 -3.47 -16.06
CA HIS A 41 6.37 -4.52 -16.68
C HIS A 41 6.28 -5.88 -15.95
N LEU A 42 5.07 -6.23 -15.52
CA LEU A 42 4.77 -7.44 -14.76
C LEU A 42 4.37 -8.59 -15.67
N GLU A 43 4.57 -9.82 -15.20
CA GLU A 43 4.05 -11.03 -15.85
C GLU A 43 2.62 -11.31 -15.38
N PRO A 44 1.64 -11.47 -16.29
CA PRO A 44 0.22 -11.55 -15.92
C PRO A 44 -0.15 -12.80 -15.12
N GLU A 45 0.59 -13.90 -15.35
CA GLU A 45 0.38 -15.21 -14.72
C GLU A 45 1.12 -15.36 -13.38
N LYS A 46 2.03 -14.43 -13.05
CA LYS A 46 2.74 -14.45 -11.78
C LYS A 46 1.98 -13.65 -10.74
N LYS A 47 1.95 -14.18 -9.50
CA LYS A 47 1.45 -13.41 -8.36
C LYS A 47 2.40 -12.26 -8.05
N THR A 48 1.84 -11.07 -7.84
CA THR A 48 2.59 -9.86 -7.46
C THR A 48 2.45 -9.59 -5.98
N VAL A 49 3.58 -9.38 -5.29
CA VAL A 49 3.64 -8.93 -3.90
C VAL A 49 4.06 -7.47 -3.87
N LEU A 50 3.24 -6.62 -3.24
CA LEU A 50 3.59 -5.22 -2.97
C LEU A 50 4.26 -5.13 -1.61
N ILE A 51 5.48 -4.60 -1.56
CA ILE A 51 6.24 -4.34 -0.35
C ILE A 51 6.30 -2.83 -0.16
N ILE A 52 5.67 -2.34 0.90
CA ILE A 52 5.65 -0.91 1.26
C ILE A 52 5.91 -0.75 2.75
N GLY A 53 6.70 0.26 3.10
CA GLY A 53 7.04 0.59 4.48
C GLY A 53 6.59 1.99 4.90
N GLY A 54 5.98 2.11 6.08
CA GLY A 54 5.67 3.40 6.70
C GLY A 54 6.87 3.99 7.47
N SER A 55 6.72 5.24 7.93
CA SER A 55 7.79 6.03 8.58
C SER A 55 8.52 5.33 9.74
N LEU A 56 7.81 4.52 10.54
CA LEU A 56 8.38 3.86 11.72
C LEU A 56 9.01 2.48 11.45
N GLY A 57 8.83 1.91 10.25
CA GLY A 57 9.21 0.52 9.96
C GLY A 57 9.80 0.26 8.58
N ALA A 58 9.86 1.27 7.71
CA ALA A 58 10.37 1.12 6.35
C ALA A 58 11.82 0.64 6.32
N ARG A 59 12.66 1.11 7.26
CA ARG A 59 14.08 0.74 7.30
C ARG A 59 14.29 -0.76 7.50
N THR A 60 13.70 -1.33 8.55
CA THR A 60 13.85 -2.75 8.86
C THR A 60 13.27 -3.63 7.75
N LEU A 61 12.14 -3.23 7.17
CA LEU A 61 11.55 -3.92 6.03
C LEU A 61 12.51 -3.92 4.83
N ASN A 62 13.07 -2.76 4.51
CA ASN A 62 14.00 -2.61 3.39
C ASN A 62 15.29 -3.42 3.59
N GLU A 63 15.87 -3.38 4.79
CA GLU A 63 17.04 -4.18 5.14
C GLU A 63 16.75 -5.68 5.02
N SER A 64 15.58 -6.14 5.49
CA SER A 64 15.16 -7.54 5.36
C SER A 64 15.01 -7.97 3.90
N VAL A 65 14.41 -7.13 3.04
CA VAL A 65 14.26 -7.42 1.61
C VAL A 65 15.62 -7.53 0.93
N LEU A 66 16.54 -6.60 1.20
CA LEU A 66 17.90 -6.61 0.64
C LEU A 66 18.66 -7.88 1.01
N GLN A 67 18.54 -8.35 2.25
CA GLN A 67 19.23 -9.54 2.73
C GLN A 67 18.74 -10.83 2.06
N HIS A 68 17.49 -10.87 1.58
CA HIS A 68 16.86 -12.08 1.05
C HIS A 68 16.55 -12.00 -0.45
N LEU A 69 17.21 -11.10 -1.20
CA LEU A 69 16.97 -10.92 -2.65
C LEU A 69 17.10 -12.21 -3.46
N HIS A 70 18.00 -13.11 -3.07
CA HIS A 70 18.18 -14.38 -3.76
C HIS A 70 16.98 -15.32 -3.58
N GLU A 71 16.44 -15.42 -2.36
CA GLU A 71 15.24 -16.20 -2.07
C GLU A 71 14.02 -15.61 -2.77
N ILE A 72 13.89 -14.27 -2.73
CA ILE A 72 12.87 -13.50 -3.44
C ILE A 72 12.91 -13.82 -4.94
N LYS A 73 14.10 -13.80 -5.57
CA LYS A 73 14.27 -14.13 -6.99
C LYS A 73 13.82 -15.57 -7.31
N ASN A 74 14.06 -16.51 -6.41
CA ASN A 74 13.77 -17.92 -6.61
C ASN A 74 12.35 -18.34 -6.18
N SER A 75 11.57 -17.42 -5.60
CA SER A 75 10.24 -17.69 -5.04
C SER A 75 9.15 -17.96 -6.09
N GLY A 76 9.41 -17.68 -7.37
CA GLY A 76 8.43 -17.83 -8.45
C GLY A 76 7.33 -16.75 -8.46
N VAL A 77 7.38 -15.77 -7.56
CA VAL A 77 6.50 -14.60 -7.56
C VAL A 77 7.26 -13.34 -8.00
N GLN A 78 6.54 -12.27 -8.30
CA GLN A 78 7.11 -10.97 -8.68
C GLN A 78 6.77 -9.89 -7.65
N PHE A 79 7.52 -8.81 -7.63
CA PHE A 79 7.46 -7.83 -6.54
C PHE A 79 7.41 -6.39 -7.07
N ILE A 80 6.65 -5.55 -6.38
CA ILE A 80 6.79 -4.09 -6.43
C ILE A 80 7.29 -3.68 -5.05
N TRP A 81 8.39 -2.93 -4.99
CA TRP A 81 8.97 -2.48 -3.73
C TRP A 81 9.17 -0.96 -3.75
N GLN A 82 8.59 -0.28 -2.75
CA GLN A 82 8.61 1.17 -2.58
C GLN A 82 9.05 1.57 -1.16
#